data_AF-A0A3D4XT50-F1
#
_entry.id   AF-A0A3D4XT50-F1
#
_cell.length_a   1.000
_cell.length_b   1.000
_cell.length_c   1.000
_cell.angle_alpha   90.00
_cell.angle_beta   90.00
_cell.angle_gamma   90.00
#
_symmetry.space_group_name_H-M   'P 1'
#
loop_
_entity.id
_entity.type
_entity.pdbx_description
1 polymer ?
#
loop_
_entity_poly.entity_id
_entity_poly.type
_entity_poly.pdbx_seq_one_letter_code
_entity_poly.pdbx_strand_id
1 'polypeptide(L)'
;MRFLKIKLPAGLSIIILCGLILLSLQLMSSATQESSQLNAMYSWLLWINGAGTIALLGLVGVNLFSLTRQLKRREAGSRLTIRMVTLFVVLALSPAGIVFYFSMQFLHQGIDSWFNVEMDRAMEDALELSQASLDQRIRWNLTQTQQLVEKIIELPESQVSLELENFRVLSNAAEMTLFSRQNRIIASSSTNPSDILPSLPDEHTWLQLRQNGEYAALATVRKEELMIRVILTLKGKDPRYLQALYP
;
A
#
# COMPACT_ATOMS: atom_id res chain seq x y z
N MET A 1 -3.70 -28.73 65.83
CA MET A 1 -4.05 -28.35 64.44
C MET A 1 -2.77 -27.99 63.71
N ARG A 2 -2.30 -28.85 62.80
CA ARG A 2 -1.02 -28.72 62.09
C ARG A 2 -1.32 -28.30 60.65
N PHE A 3 -1.11 -27.02 60.32
CA PHE A 3 -1.33 -26.50 58.97
C PHE A 3 -0.31 -27.10 58.00
N LEU A 4 -0.80 -27.85 57.00
CA LEU A 4 -0.01 -28.46 55.95
C LEU A 4 0.56 -27.34 55.04
N LYS A 5 1.85 -27.02 55.19
CA LYS A 5 2.55 -26.13 54.23
C LYS A 5 2.86 -26.94 52.97
N ILE A 6 1.95 -26.91 52.00
CA ILE A 6 2.20 -27.43 50.66
C ILE A 6 3.22 -26.51 49.99
N LYS A 7 4.49 -26.92 49.94
CA LYS A 7 5.49 -26.29 49.08
C LYS A 7 5.16 -26.72 47.65
N LEU A 8 4.42 -25.89 46.93
CA LEU A 8 4.18 -26.06 45.50
C LEU A 8 5.56 -26.17 44.80
N PRO A 9 5.83 -27.25 44.04
CA PRO A 9 7.08 -27.36 43.31
C PRO A 9 7.17 -26.18 42.33
N ALA A 10 8.34 -25.54 42.23
CA ALA A 10 8.53 -24.33 41.42
C ALA A 10 8.00 -24.48 39.97
N GLY A 11 8.06 -25.71 39.41
CA GLY A 11 7.48 -26.04 38.11
C GLY A 11 5.96 -25.82 38.01
N LEU A 12 5.18 -26.09 39.06
CA LEU A 12 3.73 -25.87 39.04
C LEU A 12 3.41 -24.37 39.06
N SER A 13 4.18 -23.56 39.79
CA SER A 13 4.01 -22.10 39.79
C SER A 13 4.36 -21.49 38.43
N ILE A 14 5.39 -22.02 37.75
CA ILE A 14 5.77 -21.61 36.39
C ILE A 14 4.68 -21.94 35.38
N ILE A 15 4.08 -23.15 35.47
CA ILE A 15 2.98 -23.55 34.58
C ILE A 15 1.75 -22.68 34.80
N ILE A 16 1.41 -22.39 36.07
CA ILE A 16 0.29 -21.49 36.41
C ILE A 16 0.56 -20.09 35.86
N LEU A 17 1.76 -19.54 36.08
CA LEU A 17 2.14 -18.22 35.57
C LEU A 17 2.07 -18.17 34.04
N CYS A 18 2.60 -19.18 33.36
CA CYS A 18 2.57 -19.29 31.91
C CYS A 18 1.14 -19.40 31.38
N GLY A 19 0.28 -20.19 32.05
CA GLY A 19 -1.15 -20.27 31.73
C GLY A 19 -1.88 -18.94 31.93
N LEU A 20 -1.55 -18.19 32.98
CA LEU A 20 -2.13 -16.88 33.26
C LEU A 20 -1.68 -15.83 32.24
N ILE A 21 -0.42 -15.88 31.80
CA ILE A 21 0.12 -15.05 30.71
C ILE A 21 -0.55 -15.39 29.39
N LEU A 22 -0.68 -16.68 29.03
CA LEU A 22 -1.37 -17.11 27.81
C LEU A 22 -2.85 -16.70 27.82
N LEU A 23 -3.52 -16.82 28.96
CA LEU A 23 -4.89 -16.36 29.13
C LEU A 23 -5.00 -14.84 28.97
N SER A 24 -4.08 -14.08 29.57
CA SER A 24 -4.01 -12.62 29.41
C SER A 24 -3.78 -12.20 27.96
N LEU A 25 -2.90 -12.92 27.24
CA LEU A 25 -2.63 -12.66 25.82
C LEU A 25 -3.84 -12.98 24.95
N GLN A 26 -4.54 -14.07 25.24
CA GLN A 26 -5.76 -14.44 24.53
C GLN A 26 -6.87 -13.40 24.73
N LEU A 27 -7.06 -12.93 25.97
CA LEU A 27 -8.02 -11.87 26.29
C LEU A 27 -7.68 -10.55 25.58
N MET A 28 -6.40 -10.18 25.53
CA MET A 28 -5.93 -8.99 24.81
C MET A 28 -6.13 -9.11 23.30
N SER A 29 -5.87 -10.30 22.72
CA SER A 29 -6.11 -10.59 21.30
C SER A 29 -7.59 -10.47 20.93
N SER A 30 -8.48 -11.09 21.72
CA SER A 30 -9.93 -11.00 21.53
C SER A 30 -10.45 -9.57 21.69
N ALA A 31 -9.94 -8.83 22.68
CA ALA A 31 -10.26 -7.42 22.86
C ALA A 31 -9.80 -6.54 21.68
N THR A 32 -8.78 -6.95 20.92
CA THR A 32 -8.25 -6.20 19.77
C THR A 32 -8.98 -6.54 18.46
N GLN A 33 -9.54 -7.75 18.30
CA GLN A 33 -10.23 -8.18 17.08
C GLN A 33 -11.66 -7.62 16.92
N GLU A 34 -12.37 -7.34 18.01
CA GLU A 34 -13.70 -6.67 18.05
C GLU A 34 -13.60 -5.13 17.83
N SER A 35 -12.70 -4.70 16.96
CA SER A 35 -12.27 -3.30 16.79
C SER A 35 -13.30 -2.33 16.20
N SER A 36 -14.47 -2.79 15.76
CA SER A 36 -15.54 -1.91 15.26
C SER A 36 -16.37 -1.27 16.38
N GLN A 37 -16.57 -1.94 17.52
CA GLN A 37 -17.24 -1.37 18.71
C GLN A 37 -16.29 -0.59 19.62
N LEU A 38 -14.98 -0.88 19.54
CA LEU A 38 -13.95 -0.18 20.30
C LEU A 38 -13.83 1.29 19.91
N ASN A 39 -14.12 1.69 18.68
CA ASN A 39 -13.99 3.09 18.26
C ASN A 39 -14.91 4.03 19.06
N ALA A 40 -16.14 3.60 19.37
CA ALA A 40 -17.04 4.33 20.25
C ALA A 40 -16.55 4.36 21.70
N MET A 41 -16.01 3.24 22.20
CA MET A 41 -15.48 3.14 23.55
C MET A 41 -14.19 3.95 23.75
N TYR A 42 -13.30 4.03 22.74
CA TYR A 42 -12.12 4.88 22.73
C TYR A 42 -12.49 6.36 22.71
N SER A 43 -13.49 6.76 21.91
CA SER A 43 -14.00 8.13 21.90
C SER A 43 -14.57 8.52 23.27
N TRP A 44 -15.36 7.64 23.89
CA TRP A 44 -15.89 7.85 25.24
C TRP A 44 -14.79 7.89 26.30
N LEU A 45 -13.79 7.01 26.21
CA LEU A 45 -12.63 6.97 27.10
C LEU A 45 -11.79 8.26 26.98
N LEU A 46 -11.67 8.81 25.77
CA LEU A 46 -10.98 10.08 25.52
C LEU A 46 -11.75 11.24 26.14
N TRP A 47 -13.08 11.29 26.00
CA TRP A 47 -13.91 12.28 26.67
C TRP A 47 -13.82 12.20 28.20
N ILE A 48 -13.87 10.99 28.78
CA ILE A 48 -13.72 10.79 30.23
C ILE A 48 -12.34 11.22 30.70
N ASN A 49 -11.27 10.78 30.03
CA ASN A 49 -9.90 11.15 30.42
C ASN A 49 -9.66 12.65 30.23
N GLY A 50 -10.19 13.25 29.16
CA GLY A 50 -10.14 14.68 28.92
C GLY A 50 -10.86 15.46 30.03
N ALA A 51 -12.09 15.08 30.36
CA ALA A 51 -12.85 15.69 31.45
C ALA A 51 -12.14 15.52 32.81
N GLY A 52 -11.62 14.33 33.10
CA GLY A 52 -10.84 14.04 34.31
C GLY A 52 -9.56 14.87 34.38
N THR A 53 -8.85 15.03 33.27
CA THR A 53 -7.64 15.84 33.16
C THR A 53 -7.96 17.31 33.42
N ILE A 54 -9.03 17.84 32.82
CA ILE A 54 -9.48 19.23 33.06
C ILE A 54 -9.88 19.43 34.53
N ALA A 55 -10.61 18.48 35.12
CA ALA A 55 -11.01 18.55 36.51
C ALA A 55 -9.80 18.54 37.46
N LEU A 56 -8.81 17.65 37.21
CA LEU A 56 -7.57 17.60 37.97
C LEU A 56 -6.75 18.87 37.81
N LEU A 57 -6.59 19.38 36.57
CA LEU A 57 -5.90 20.65 36.31
C LEU A 57 -6.59 21.81 37.03
N GLY A 58 -7.92 21.85 37.02
CA GLY A 58 -8.70 22.83 37.77
C GLY A 58 -8.45 22.74 39.26
N LEU A 59 -8.48 21.54 39.84
CA LEU A 59 -8.24 21.31 41.26
C LEU A 59 -6.79 21.68 41.67
N VAL A 60 -5.81 21.33 40.85
CA VAL A 60 -4.41 21.75 41.04
C VAL A 60 -4.32 23.27 40.98
N GLY A 61 -4.96 23.91 40.01
CA GLY A 61 -5.00 25.37 39.85
C GLY A 61 -5.61 26.08 41.08
N VAL A 62 -6.74 25.58 41.59
CA VAL A 62 -7.37 26.11 42.82
C VAL A 62 -6.46 25.95 44.04
N ASN A 63 -5.81 24.79 44.20
CA ASN A 63 -4.86 24.56 45.29
C ASN A 63 -3.63 25.46 45.18
N LEU A 64 -3.11 25.69 43.98
CA LEU A 64 -1.99 26.59 43.75
C LEU A 64 -2.39 28.06 44.02
N PHE A 65 -3.60 28.45 43.63
CA PHE A 65 -4.14 29.78 43.91
C PHE A 65 -4.37 30.00 45.41
N SER A 66 -4.91 29.01 46.13
CA SER A 66 -5.08 29.11 47.58
C SER A 66 -3.73 29.19 48.28
N LEU A 67 -2.75 28.37 47.87
CA LEU A 67 -1.41 28.36 48.44
C LEU A 67 -0.68 29.69 48.21
N THR A 68 -0.77 30.27 47.00
CA THR A 68 -0.18 31.59 46.70
C THR A 68 -0.86 32.71 47.49
N ARG A 69 -2.17 32.64 47.72
CA ARG A 69 -2.90 33.59 48.56
C ARG A 69 -2.52 33.48 50.04
N GLN A 70 -2.41 32.26 50.58
CA GLN A 70 -1.96 32.01 51.96
C GLN A 70 -0.52 32.51 52.17
N LEU A 71 0.33 32.34 51.15
CA LEU A 71 1.69 32.87 51.15
C LEU A 71 1.73 34.40 51.22
N LYS A 72 0.86 35.09 50.45
CA LYS A 72 0.71 36.56 50.53
C LYS A 72 0.18 37.01 51.89
N ARG A 73 -0.70 36.23 52.53
CA ARG A 73 -1.29 36.53 53.86
C ARG A 73 -0.37 36.17 55.04
N ARG A 74 0.84 35.64 54.79
CA ARG A 74 1.86 35.26 55.79
C ARG A 74 1.33 34.30 56.87
N GLU A 75 0.41 33.40 56.48
CA GLU A 75 -0.12 32.39 57.39
C GLU A 75 0.97 31.40 57.81
N ALA A 76 1.01 31.06 59.11
CA ALA A 76 1.99 30.13 59.67
C ALA A 76 1.80 28.73 59.07
N GLY A 77 2.86 28.14 58.48
CA GLY A 77 2.84 26.82 57.84
C GLY A 77 2.92 26.84 56.32
N SER A 78 2.44 27.89 55.63
CA SER A 78 2.44 28.01 54.16
C SER A 78 3.85 27.91 53.54
N ARG A 79 4.86 28.44 54.24
CA ARG A 79 6.28 28.39 53.81
C ARG A 79 6.86 26.97 53.80
N LEU A 80 6.41 26.09 54.69
CA LEU A 80 6.86 24.70 54.73
C LEU A 80 6.19 23.90 53.60
N THR A 81 4.87 24.10 53.43
CA THR A 81 4.09 23.45 52.38
C THR A 81 4.62 23.79 50.99
N ILE A 82 4.90 25.06 50.68
CA ILE A 82 5.44 25.42 49.36
C ILE A 82 6.81 24.79 49.12
N ARG A 83 7.69 24.74 50.12
CA ARG A 83 9.01 24.11 50.00
C ARG A 83 8.89 22.62 49.66
N MET A 84 7.98 21.91 50.33
CA MET A 84 7.71 20.50 50.05
C MET A 84 7.12 20.30 48.65
N VAL A 85 6.15 21.12 48.26
CA VAL A 85 5.54 21.06 46.92
C VAL A 85 6.58 21.33 45.83
N THR A 86 7.43 22.36 45.98
CA THR A 86 8.48 22.66 45.00
C THR A 86 9.50 21.53 44.87
N LEU A 87 9.95 20.95 45.99
CA LEU A 87 10.85 19.80 45.95
C LEU A 87 10.23 18.59 45.26
N PHE A 88 8.96 18.31 45.56
CA PHE A 88 8.22 17.22 44.92
C PHE A 88 8.06 17.44 43.41
N VAL A 89 7.68 18.65 42.99
CA VAL A 89 7.54 19.03 41.58
C VAL A 89 8.87 18.85 40.84
N VAL A 90 9.98 19.36 41.39
CA VAL A 90 11.30 19.21 40.76
C VAL A 90 11.71 17.74 40.64
N LEU A 91 11.54 16.95 41.71
CA LEU A 91 11.87 15.53 41.72
C LEU A 91 11.00 14.71 40.74
N ALA A 92 9.72 15.04 40.61
CA ALA A 92 8.80 14.34 39.72
C ALA A 92 8.98 14.74 38.24
N LEU A 93 9.17 16.03 37.94
CA LEU A 93 9.29 16.53 36.57
C LEU A 93 10.68 16.27 35.96
N SER A 94 11.74 16.22 36.76
CA SER A 94 13.10 16.00 36.24
C SER A 94 13.23 14.74 35.37
N PRO A 95 12.86 13.53 35.83
CA PRO A 95 12.96 12.33 34.99
C PRO A 95 12.02 12.36 33.79
N ALA A 96 10.81 12.91 33.96
CA ALA A 96 9.85 13.04 32.86
C ALA A 96 10.36 13.98 31.76
N GLY A 97 10.98 15.10 32.14
CA GLY A 97 11.58 16.06 31.22
C GLY A 97 12.77 15.49 30.44
N ILE A 98 13.61 14.68 31.09
CA ILE A 98 14.72 13.97 30.42
C ILE A 98 14.17 13.02 29.35
N VAL A 99 13.21 12.18 29.72
CA VAL A 99 12.60 11.23 28.76
C VAL A 99 11.93 12.01 27.62
N PHE A 100 11.14 13.05 27.92
CA PHE A 100 10.50 13.89 26.91
C PHE A 100 11.52 14.51 25.94
N TYR A 101 12.61 15.06 26.46
CA TYR A 101 13.68 15.65 25.65
C TYR A 101 14.30 14.62 24.71
N PHE A 102 14.70 13.46 25.23
CA PHE A 102 15.28 12.40 24.42
C PHE A 102 14.28 11.80 23.42
N SER A 103 13.02 11.64 23.81
CA SER A 103 11.95 11.21 22.90
C SER A 103 11.74 12.22 21.78
N MET A 104 11.78 13.52 22.06
CA MET A 104 11.65 14.57 21.05
C MET A 104 12.85 14.60 20.11
N GLN A 105 14.06 14.48 20.67
CA GLN A 105 15.29 14.40 19.88
C GLN A 105 15.26 13.18 18.96
N PHE A 106 14.86 12.03 19.50
CA PHE A 106 14.70 10.80 18.72
C PHE A 106 13.60 10.92 17.67
N LEU A 107 12.51 11.64 17.95
CA LEU A 107 11.43 11.82 16.99
C LEU A 107 11.87 12.70 15.81
N HIS A 108 12.56 13.82 16.06
CA HIS A 108 13.12 14.64 14.98
C HIS A 108 14.18 13.87 14.17
N GLN A 109 15.10 13.19 14.86
CA GLN A 109 16.29 12.62 14.22
C GLN A 109 16.05 11.22 13.66
N GLY A 110 15.15 10.45 14.27
CA GLY A 110 14.73 9.12 13.80
C GLY A 110 13.95 9.23 12.50
N ILE A 111 12.97 10.14 12.42
CA ILE A 111 12.14 10.35 11.21
C ILE A 111 13.01 10.62 9.97
N ASP A 112 14.00 11.50 10.08
CA ASP A 112 14.81 11.86 8.92
C ASP A 112 15.83 10.77 8.52
N SER A 113 16.25 9.90 9.45
CA SER A 113 17.34 8.95 9.22
C SER A 113 16.90 7.57 8.72
N TRP A 114 15.69 7.10 9.05
CA TRP A 114 15.19 5.77 8.63
C TRP A 114 14.24 5.83 7.42
N PHE A 115 13.85 7.04 6.98
CA PHE A 115 12.91 7.23 5.88
C PHE A 115 13.62 7.72 4.62
N ASN A 116 14.62 8.61 4.73
CA ASN A 116 15.25 9.15 3.51
C ASN A 116 16.11 8.14 2.76
N VAL A 117 16.87 7.28 3.44
CA VAL A 117 17.83 6.39 2.75
C VAL A 117 17.14 5.15 2.17
N GLU A 118 16.15 4.60 2.86
CA GLU A 118 15.39 3.43 2.41
C GLU A 118 14.28 3.79 1.42
N MET A 119 13.64 4.96 1.51
CA MET A 119 12.53 5.32 0.59
C MET A 119 13.03 5.63 -0.81
N ASP A 120 14.15 6.35 -0.96
CA ASP A 120 14.71 6.67 -2.28
C ASP A 120 15.16 5.39 -3.01
N ARG A 121 15.85 4.49 -2.29
CA ARG A 121 16.26 3.19 -2.86
C ARG A 121 15.08 2.27 -3.14
N ALA A 122 14.12 2.15 -2.22
CA ALA A 122 12.95 1.32 -2.46
C ALA A 122 12.09 1.83 -3.63
N MET A 123 12.04 3.14 -3.86
CA MET A 123 11.32 3.72 -4.99
C MET A 123 12.07 3.51 -6.31
N GLU A 124 13.40 3.62 -6.32
CA GLU A 124 14.23 3.26 -7.47
C GLU A 124 14.10 1.76 -7.79
N ASP A 125 14.22 0.89 -6.80
CA ASP A 125 14.06 -0.57 -6.96
C ASP A 125 12.65 -0.92 -7.47
N ALA A 126 11.61 -0.23 -6.98
CA ALA A 126 10.24 -0.41 -7.46
C ALA A 126 10.06 0.07 -8.91
N LEU A 127 10.73 1.17 -9.30
CA LEU A 127 10.73 1.67 -10.67
C LEU A 127 11.46 0.69 -11.61
N GLU A 128 12.65 0.23 -11.22
CA GLU A 128 13.43 -0.74 -11.98
C GLU A 128 12.65 -2.06 -12.14
N LEU A 129 12.04 -2.56 -11.07
CA LEU A 129 11.19 -3.75 -11.11
C LEU A 129 9.96 -3.55 -12.01
N SER A 130 9.32 -2.38 -11.94
CA SER A 130 8.16 -2.05 -12.79
C SER A 130 8.55 -2.04 -14.27
N GLN A 131 9.64 -1.36 -14.62
CA GLN A 131 10.17 -1.33 -15.99
C GLN A 131 10.55 -2.73 -16.49
N ALA A 132 11.29 -3.50 -15.69
CA ALA A 132 11.68 -4.85 -16.05
C ALA A 132 10.46 -5.78 -16.24
N SER A 133 9.43 -5.63 -15.40
CA SER A 133 8.18 -6.39 -15.50
C SER A 133 7.37 -6.01 -16.75
N LEU A 134 7.27 -4.71 -17.06
CA LEU A 134 6.62 -4.21 -18.27
C LEU A 134 7.35 -4.70 -19.52
N ASP A 135 8.68 -4.57 -19.58
CA ASP A 135 9.49 -5.05 -20.70
C ASP A 135 9.36 -6.55 -20.90
N GLN A 136 9.31 -7.33 -19.82
CA GLN A 136 9.05 -8.77 -19.88
C GLN A 136 7.68 -9.06 -20.48
N ARG A 137 6.66 -8.30 -20.10
CA ARG A 137 5.29 -8.46 -20.60
C ARG A 137 5.17 -8.06 -22.07
N ILE A 138 5.85 -7.00 -22.50
CA ILE A 138 5.94 -6.59 -23.91
C ILE A 138 6.58 -7.71 -24.74
N ARG A 139 7.71 -8.27 -24.30
CA ARG A 139 8.39 -9.38 -24.99
C ARG A 139 7.51 -10.63 -25.05
N TRP A 140 6.86 -10.99 -23.95
CA TRP A 140 5.93 -12.13 -23.91
C TRP A 140 4.81 -11.98 -24.94
N ASN A 141 4.15 -10.82 -24.96
CA ASN A 141 3.07 -10.54 -25.91
C ASN A 141 3.56 -10.53 -27.37
N LEU A 142 4.76 -10.00 -27.62
CA LEU A 142 5.40 -10.07 -28.94
C LEU A 142 5.60 -11.52 -29.38
N THR A 143 6.24 -12.36 -28.54
CA THR A 143 6.46 -13.77 -28.86
C THR A 143 5.16 -14.55 -29.03
N GLN A 144 4.15 -14.29 -28.20
CA GLN A 144 2.82 -14.89 -28.36
C GLN A 144 2.18 -14.48 -29.69
N THR A 145 2.25 -13.19 -30.06
CA THR A 145 1.71 -12.71 -31.34
C THR A 145 2.46 -13.31 -32.53
N GLN A 146 3.78 -13.49 -32.43
CA GLN A 146 4.59 -14.14 -33.47
C GLN A 146 4.11 -15.59 -33.72
N GLN A 147 3.84 -16.35 -32.66
CA GLN A 147 3.28 -17.71 -32.78
C GLN A 147 1.88 -17.73 -33.42
N LEU A 148 1.06 -16.69 -33.22
CA LEU A 148 -0.23 -16.56 -33.90
C LEU A 148 -0.06 -16.25 -35.38
N VAL A 149 0.89 -15.38 -35.72
CA VAL A 149 1.18 -15.03 -37.12
C VAL A 149 1.57 -16.26 -37.93
N GLU A 150 2.38 -17.17 -37.38
CA GLU A 150 2.73 -18.43 -38.02
C GLU A 150 1.47 -19.25 -38.38
N LYS A 151 0.53 -19.38 -37.45
CA LYS A 151 -0.75 -20.07 -37.67
C LYS A 151 -1.64 -19.37 -38.69
N ILE A 152 -1.66 -18.03 -38.68
CA ILE A 152 -2.49 -17.23 -39.60
C ILE A 152 -1.97 -17.33 -41.04
N ILE A 153 -0.65 -17.42 -41.24
CA ILE A 153 -0.04 -17.54 -42.57
C ILE A 153 -0.40 -18.90 -43.22
N GLU A 154 -0.58 -19.95 -42.42
CA GLU A 154 -0.99 -21.28 -42.90
C GLU A 154 -2.48 -21.37 -43.29
N LEU A 155 -3.31 -20.43 -42.81
CA LEU A 155 -4.75 -20.43 -43.08
C LEU A 155 -5.10 -19.81 -44.45
N PRO A 156 -6.11 -20.37 -45.16
CA PRO A 156 -6.68 -19.73 -46.34
C PRO A 156 -7.28 -18.36 -46.00
N GLU A 157 -7.15 -17.37 -46.89
CA GLU A 157 -7.62 -15.99 -46.63
C GLU A 157 -9.11 -15.89 -46.28
N SER A 158 -9.94 -16.79 -46.82
CA SER A 158 -11.37 -16.85 -46.52
C SER A 158 -11.69 -17.26 -45.07
N GLN A 159 -10.75 -17.92 -44.38
CA GLN A 159 -10.92 -18.39 -43.01
C GLN A 159 -10.29 -17.45 -41.98
N VAL A 160 -9.32 -16.63 -42.37
CA VAL A 160 -8.62 -15.72 -41.45
C VAL A 160 -9.58 -14.77 -40.73
N SER A 161 -10.58 -14.22 -41.43
CA SER A 161 -11.57 -13.32 -40.82
C SER A 161 -12.49 -14.03 -39.81
N LEU A 162 -12.74 -15.34 -39.98
CA LEU A 162 -13.58 -16.14 -39.09
C LEU A 162 -12.81 -16.58 -37.83
N GLU A 163 -11.52 -16.91 -38.00
CA GLU A 163 -10.65 -17.39 -36.91
C GLU A 163 -10.03 -16.25 -36.09
N LEU A 164 -10.13 -14.99 -36.53
CA LEU A 164 -9.53 -13.84 -35.84
C LEU A 164 -10.05 -13.68 -34.40
N GLU A 165 -11.34 -13.94 -34.18
CA GLU A 165 -11.95 -13.96 -32.84
C GLU A 165 -11.32 -15.05 -31.95
N ASN A 166 -11.13 -16.26 -32.50
CA ASN A 166 -10.50 -17.36 -31.77
C ASN A 166 -9.05 -17.02 -31.41
N PHE A 167 -8.27 -16.42 -32.33
CA PHE A 167 -6.90 -15.98 -32.04
C PHE A 167 -6.84 -14.86 -31.01
N ARG A 168 -7.78 -13.91 -31.04
CA ARG A 168 -7.89 -12.87 -30.02
C ARG A 168 -8.15 -13.48 -28.65
N VAL A 169 -9.13 -14.39 -28.53
CA VAL A 169 -9.48 -15.06 -27.27
C VAL A 169 -8.33 -15.95 -26.77
N LEU A 170 -7.70 -16.74 -27.64
CA LEU A 170 -6.58 -17.63 -27.28
C LEU A 170 -5.36 -16.86 -26.76
N SER A 171 -5.11 -15.68 -27.31
CA SER A 171 -4.00 -14.82 -26.89
C SER A 171 -4.37 -13.87 -25.75
N ASN A 172 -5.63 -13.89 -25.29
CA ASN A 172 -6.17 -12.97 -24.30
C ASN A 172 -5.94 -11.48 -24.69
N ALA A 173 -5.97 -11.20 -25.99
CA ALA A 173 -5.90 -9.84 -26.51
C ALA A 173 -7.25 -9.13 -26.30
N ALA A 174 -7.20 -7.86 -25.93
CA ALA A 174 -8.38 -6.99 -25.86
C ALA A 174 -8.92 -6.69 -27.26
N GLU A 175 -8.04 -6.57 -28.24
CA GLU A 175 -8.38 -6.26 -29.62
C GLU A 175 -7.37 -6.91 -30.56
N MET A 176 -7.84 -7.38 -31.71
CA MET A 176 -6.99 -7.90 -32.78
C MET A 176 -7.50 -7.40 -34.12
N THR A 177 -6.61 -6.87 -34.96
CA THR A 177 -6.97 -6.25 -36.23
C THR A 177 -5.98 -6.65 -37.32
N LEU A 178 -6.51 -7.09 -38.45
CA LEU A 178 -5.72 -7.40 -39.63
C LEU A 178 -5.81 -6.24 -40.62
N PHE A 179 -4.67 -5.68 -40.99
CA PHE A 179 -4.53 -4.60 -41.95
C PHE A 179 -3.93 -5.10 -43.26
N SER A 180 -4.36 -4.49 -44.36
CA SER A 180 -3.76 -4.62 -45.68
C SER A 180 -2.50 -3.74 -45.80
N ARG A 181 -1.72 -3.91 -46.88
CA ARG A 181 -0.54 -3.09 -47.18
C ARG A 181 -0.81 -1.58 -47.20
N GLN A 182 -2.02 -1.18 -47.62
CA GLN A 182 -2.47 0.21 -47.67
C GLN A 182 -3.12 0.69 -46.35
N ASN A 183 -2.82 0.05 -45.22
CA ASN A 183 -3.39 0.35 -43.88
C ASN A 183 -4.92 0.26 -43.82
N ARG A 184 -5.55 -0.49 -44.74
CA ARG A 184 -7.00 -0.75 -44.73
C ARG A 184 -7.32 -1.93 -43.82
N ILE A 185 -8.36 -1.80 -42.99
CA ILE A 185 -8.85 -2.88 -42.13
C ILE A 185 -9.44 -3.99 -43.03
N ILE A 186 -8.94 -5.22 -42.87
CA ILE A 186 -9.44 -6.43 -43.52
C ILE A 186 -10.42 -7.13 -42.58
N ALA A 187 -10.03 -7.28 -41.32
CA ALA A 187 -10.83 -7.91 -40.27
C ALA A 187 -10.44 -7.31 -38.91
N SER A 188 -11.40 -7.27 -37.98
CA SER A 188 -11.18 -6.79 -36.62
C SER A 188 -12.05 -7.57 -35.65
N SER A 189 -11.51 -7.80 -34.46
CA SER A 189 -12.18 -8.45 -33.34
C SER A 189 -11.82 -7.70 -32.06
N SER A 190 -12.78 -7.52 -31.16
CA SER A 190 -12.61 -6.79 -29.89
C SER A 190 -13.35 -7.52 -28.78
N THR A 191 -12.81 -7.48 -27.55
CA THR A 191 -13.49 -7.97 -26.35
C THR A 191 -14.71 -7.12 -25.99
N ASN A 192 -14.71 -5.83 -26.34
CA ASN A 192 -15.79 -4.91 -26.04
C ASN A 192 -16.73 -4.77 -27.25
N PRO A 193 -17.99 -5.25 -27.18
CA PRO A 193 -18.93 -5.18 -28.30
C PRO A 193 -19.31 -3.76 -28.72
N SER A 194 -19.07 -2.76 -27.88
CA SER A 194 -19.31 -1.35 -28.19
C SER A 194 -18.19 -0.71 -29.03
N ASP A 195 -17.03 -1.36 -29.16
CA ASP A 195 -15.90 -0.90 -29.97
C ASP A 195 -16.00 -1.42 -31.41
N ILE A 196 -16.76 -0.69 -32.23
CA ILE A 196 -17.05 -1.07 -33.63
C ILE A 196 -15.86 -0.83 -34.57
N LEU A 197 -15.06 0.20 -34.28
CA LEU A 197 -13.85 0.52 -35.04
C LEU A 197 -12.61 0.12 -34.24
N PRO A 198 -11.58 -0.50 -34.84
CA PRO A 198 -10.33 -0.78 -34.15
C PRO A 198 -9.53 0.48 -33.83
N SER A 199 -8.63 0.39 -32.86
CA SER A 199 -7.68 1.45 -32.58
C SER A 199 -6.65 1.48 -33.71
N LEU A 200 -6.52 2.64 -34.34
CA LEU A 200 -5.58 2.80 -35.45
C LEU A 200 -4.19 3.19 -34.91
N PRO A 201 -3.11 2.61 -35.46
CA PRO A 201 -1.77 3.12 -35.21
C PRO A 201 -1.56 4.51 -35.78
N ASP A 202 -0.78 5.29 -35.05
CA ASP A 202 -0.24 6.57 -35.49
C ASP A 202 0.86 6.37 -36.55
N GLU A 203 1.23 7.46 -37.23
CA GLU A 203 2.18 7.42 -38.33
C GLU A 203 3.59 6.97 -37.88
N HIS A 204 4.02 7.32 -36.67
CA HIS A 204 5.32 6.90 -36.14
C HIS A 204 5.37 5.39 -35.92
N THR A 205 4.30 4.79 -35.39
CA THR A 205 4.17 3.33 -35.26
C THR A 205 4.31 2.63 -36.62
N TRP A 206 3.66 3.14 -37.67
CA TRP A 206 3.78 2.56 -39.02
C TRP A 206 5.20 2.68 -39.59
N LEU A 207 5.87 3.81 -39.35
CA LEU A 207 7.25 4.01 -39.79
C LEU A 207 8.21 3.02 -39.12
N GLN A 208 8.09 2.83 -37.80
CA GLN A 208 8.92 1.90 -37.05
C GLN A 208 8.66 0.44 -37.44
N LEU A 209 7.39 0.07 -37.63
CA LEU A 209 7.03 -1.26 -38.15
C LEU A 209 7.66 -1.55 -39.50
N ARG A 210 7.71 -0.57 -40.42
CA ARG A 210 8.31 -0.76 -41.75
C ARG A 210 9.83 -0.90 -41.70
N GLN A 211 10.49 -0.30 -40.70
CA GLN A 211 11.94 -0.41 -40.51
C GLN A 211 12.33 -1.77 -39.94
N ASN A 212 11.62 -2.25 -38.92
CA ASN A 212 12.00 -3.44 -38.17
C ASN A 212 11.20 -4.71 -38.55
N GLY A 213 10.09 -4.57 -39.27
CA GLY A 213 9.16 -5.66 -39.59
C GLY A 213 8.21 -6.04 -38.44
N GLU A 214 8.50 -5.56 -37.23
CA GLU A 214 7.73 -5.74 -36.00
C GLU A 214 7.73 -4.47 -35.15
N TYR A 215 6.69 -4.31 -34.33
CA TYR A 215 6.53 -3.23 -33.38
C TYR A 215 5.90 -3.79 -32.10
N ALA A 216 6.46 -3.48 -30.93
CA ALA A 216 5.88 -3.82 -29.65
C ALA A 216 6.23 -2.72 -28.63
N ALA A 217 5.22 -2.02 -28.13
CA ALA A 217 5.40 -0.97 -27.13
C ALA A 217 4.11 -0.70 -26.36
N LEU A 218 4.23 0.00 -25.23
CA LEU A 218 3.07 0.58 -24.56
C LEU A 218 2.48 1.69 -25.43
N ALA A 219 1.17 1.64 -25.63
CA ALA A 219 0.40 2.63 -26.36
C ALA A 219 -0.81 3.02 -25.53
N THR A 220 -1.07 4.31 -25.46
CA THR A 220 -2.32 4.83 -24.92
C THR A 220 -3.40 4.64 -25.98
N VAL A 221 -4.34 3.75 -25.70
CA VAL A 221 -5.51 3.48 -26.52
C VAL A 221 -6.70 4.20 -25.89
N ARG A 222 -7.83 4.27 -26.61
CA ARG A 222 -9.13 4.89 -26.24
C ARG A 222 -9.30 5.20 -24.74
N LYS A 223 -9.77 6.41 -24.41
CA LYS A 223 -10.02 6.86 -23.02
C LYS A 223 -8.80 6.75 -22.09
N GLU A 224 -7.61 6.92 -22.65
CA GLU A 224 -6.34 6.93 -21.89
C GLU A 224 -5.95 5.57 -21.26
N GLU A 225 -6.51 4.47 -21.76
CA GLU A 225 -6.13 3.13 -21.33
C GLU A 225 -4.78 2.74 -21.90
N LEU A 226 -3.81 2.44 -21.03
CA LEU A 226 -2.51 1.92 -21.43
C LEU A 226 -2.63 0.44 -21.80
N MET A 227 -2.26 0.11 -23.03
CA MET A 227 -2.23 -1.26 -23.55
C MET A 227 -0.88 -1.53 -24.20
N ILE A 228 -0.46 -2.79 -24.23
CA ILE A 228 0.68 -3.22 -25.04
C ILE A 228 0.18 -3.43 -26.46
N ARG A 229 0.66 -2.60 -27.39
CA ARG A 229 0.38 -2.71 -28.81
C ARG A 229 1.49 -3.50 -29.48
N VAL A 230 1.13 -4.64 -30.06
CA VAL A 230 2.01 -5.46 -30.89
C VAL A 230 1.53 -5.41 -32.33
N ILE A 231 2.42 -5.12 -33.28
CA ILE A 231 2.13 -5.18 -34.71
C ILE A 231 3.22 -5.98 -35.40
N LEU A 232 2.81 -6.97 -36.19
CA LEU A 232 3.70 -7.86 -36.93
C LEU A 232 3.38 -7.84 -38.41
N THR A 233 4.42 -7.89 -39.24
CA THR A 233 4.29 -8.04 -40.69
C THR A 233 4.11 -9.51 -41.06
N LEU A 234 3.03 -9.83 -41.75
CA LEU A 234 2.77 -11.15 -42.33
C LEU A 234 3.47 -11.22 -43.68
N LYS A 235 4.58 -11.96 -43.73
CA LYS A 235 5.36 -12.18 -44.96
C LYS A 235 4.62 -13.18 -45.85
N GLY A 236 3.91 -12.68 -46.85
CA GLY A 236 3.19 -13.47 -47.87
C GLY A 236 3.31 -12.84 -49.26
N LYS A 237 2.51 -13.33 -50.22
CA LYS A 237 2.47 -12.74 -51.58
C LYS A 237 2.04 -11.27 -51.56
N ASP A 238 1.15 -10.91 -50.64
CA ASP A 238 0.80 -9.52 -50.30
C ASP A 238 1.10 -9.27 -48.82
N PRO A 239 1.93 -8.26 -48.47
CA PRO A 239 2.27 -7.98 -47.08
C PRO A 239 1.04 -7.42 -46.35
N ARG A 240 0.67 -8.10 -45.27
CA ARG A 240 -0.42 -7.71 -44.34
C ARG A 240 0.19 -7.43 -42.97
N TYR A 241 -0.56 -6.75 -42.11
CA TYR A 241 -0.10 -6.46 -40.76
C TYR A 241 -1.13 -6.94 -39.76
N LEU A 242 -0.72 -7.72 -38.77
CA LEU A 242 -1.57 -8.10 -37.65
C LEU A 242 -1.23 -7.21 -36.47
N GLN A 243 -2.23 -6.50 -35.98
CA GLN A 243 -2.18 -5.78 -34.72
C GLN A 243 -2.89 -6.59 -33.64
N ALA A 244 -2.29 -6.66 -32.46
CA ALA A 244 -2.93 -7.12 -31.25
C ALA A 244 -2.71 -6.09 -30.13
N LEU A 245 -3.76 -5.83 -29.34
CA LEU A 245 -3.71 -4.98 -28.16
C LEU A 245 -3.93 -5.85 -26.93
N TYR A 246 -3.01 -5.77 -25.99
CA TYR A 246 -3.06 -6.51 -24.73
C TYR A 246 -3.23 -5.53 -23.56
N PRO A 247 -4.10 -5.85 -22.58
CA PRO A 247 -4.15 -5.10 -21.32
C PRO A 247 -2.85 -5.32 -20.52
#